data_AF-A0A2T1CUX9-F1
#
_entry.id   AF-A0A2T1CUX9-F1
#
_cell.length_a   1.000
_cell.length_b   1.000
_cell.length_c   1.000
_cell.angle_alpha   90.00
_cell.angle_beta   90.00
_cell.angle_gamma   90.00
#
_symmetry.space_group_name_H-M   'P 1'
#
loop_
_entity.id
_entity.type
_entity.pdbx_description
1 polymer ?
#
loop_
_entity_poly.entity_id
_entity_poly.type
_entity_poly.pdbx_seq_one_letter_code
_entity_poly.pdbx_strand_id
1 'polypeptide(L)' 'MIVLTDEQAIVLHQLLTRILLNEAYRISDIEDALAWTSPENRQILCPFDSLWSRNLAQEIVRELRNQPS' A
#
# COMPACT_ATOMS: atom_id res chain seq x y z
N MET A 1 11.18 -4.55 -1.95
CA MET A 1 10.66 -3.67 -0.89
C MET A 1 9.23 -4.10 -0.61
N ILE A 2 8.91 -4.47 0.63
CA ILE A 2 7.52 -4.75 1.05
C ILE A 2 6.92 -3.40 1.44
N VAL A 3 5.76 -3.06 0.88
CA VAL A 3 5.03 -1.84 1.19
C VAL A 3 3.74 -2.26 1.88
N LEU A 4 3.58 -1.84 3.13
CA LEU A 4 2.39 -2.11 3.94
C LEU A 4 1.69 -0.79 4.21
N THR A 5 0.36 -0.82 4.31
CA THR A 5 -0.38 0.28 4.91
C THR A 5 -0.09 0.37 6.41
N ASP A 6 -0.39 1.51 7.03
CA ASP A 6 -0.20 1.68 8.48
C ASP A 6 -0.97 0.61 9.28
N GLU A 7 -2.20 0.29 8.86
CA GLU A 7 -3.02 -0.75 9.48
C GLU A 7 -2.40 -2.15 9.36
N GLN A 8 -1.92 -2.51 8.16
CA GLN A 8 -1.24 -3.79 7.93
C GLN A 8 0.04 -3.91 8.75
N ALA A 9 0.81 -2.82 8.86
CA ALA A 9 2.03 -2.78 9.66
C ALA A 9 1.74 -3.00 11.15
N ILE A 10 0.67 -2.41 11.68
CA ILE A 10 0.24 -2.60 13.07
C ILE A 10 -0.16 -4.05 13.32
N VAL A 11 -0.98 -4.63 12.43
CA VAL A 11 -1.43 -6.03 12.57
C VAL A 11 -0.24 -6.99 12.51
N LEU A 12 0.67 -6.79 11.54
CA LEU A 12 1.87 -7.61 11.42
C LEU A 12 2.77 -7.50 12.64
N HIS A 13 2.94 -6.28 13.18
CA HIS A 13 3.72 -6.06 14.40
C HIS A 13 3.13 -6.84 15.58
N GLN A 14 1.83 -6.70 15.83
CA GLN A 14 1.15 -7.40 16.93
C GLN A 14 1.24 -8.92 16.78
N LEU A 15 1.07 -9.44 15.57
CA LEU A 15 1.20 -10.86 15.29
C LEU A 15 2.61 -11.37 15.61
N LEU A 16 3.64 -10.68 15.11
CA LEU A 16 5.03 -11.05 15.38
C LEU A 16 5.37 -11.00 16.87
N THR A 17 4.87 -9.99 17.59
CA THR A 17 5.02 -9.90 19.05
C THR A 17 4.40 -11.11 19.74
N ARG A 18 3.16 -11.49 19.39
CA ARG A 18 2.50 -12.67 19.97
C ARG A 18 3.26 -13.95 19.68
N ILE A 19 3.78 -14.13 18.46
CA ILE A 19 4.59 -15.29 18.09
C ILE A 19 5.86 -15.35 18.96
N LEU A 20 6.57 -14.22 19.12
CA LEU A 20 7.79 -14.15 19.91
C LEU A 20 7.55 -14.40 21.41
N LEU A 21 6.41 -13.95 21.93
CA LEU A 21 6.00 -14.19 23.32
C LEU A 21 5.31 -15.55 23.52
N ASN A 22 5.16 -16.34 22.47
CA ASN A 22 4.46 -17.63 22.47
C ASN A 22 3.01 -17.53 22.99
N GLU A 23 2.35 -16.42 22.65
CA GLU A 23 0.95 -16.15 22.97
C GLU A 23 0.02 -16.72 21.89
N ALA A 24 -1.27 -16.86 22.22
CA ALA A 24 -2.27 -17.29 21.26
C ALA A 24 -2.47 -16.22 20.17
N TYR A 25 -2.44 -16.65 18.92
CA TYR A 25 -2.74 -15.83 17.75
C TYR A 25 -3.73 -16.59 16.85
N ARG A 26 -4.38 -15.86 15.93
CA ARG A 26 -5.30 -16.47 14.97
C ARG A 26 -4.53 -16.89 13.72
N ILE A 27 -4.91 -18.02 13.15
CA ILE A 27 -4.32 -18.51 11.89
C ILE A 27 -4.64 -17.54 10.75
N SER A 28 -5.83 -16.92 10.75
CA SER A 28 -6.20 -15.89 9.77
C SER A 28 -5.19 -14.73 9.72
N ASP A 29 -4.66 -14.31 10.88
CA ASP A 29 -3.70 -13.22 10.95
C ASP A 29 -2.38 -13.60 10.25
N ILE A 30 -2.00 -14.89 10.30
CA ILE A 30 -0.83 -15.43 9.59
C ILE A 30 -1.10 -15.48 8.08
N GLU A 31 -2.27 -15.96 7.67
CA GLU A 31 -2.64 -16.03 6.25
C GLU A 31 -2.64 -14.63 5.62
N ASP A 32 -3.21 -13.64 6.32
CA ASP A 32 -3.22 -12.24 5.92
C ASP A 32 -1.78 -11.68 5.85
N ALA A 33 -0.96 -11.93 6.87
CA ALA A 33 0.45 -11.50 6.89
C ALA A 33 1.27 -12.12 5.74
N LEU A 34 1.07 -13.39 5.44
CA LEU A 34 1.71 -14.08 4.32
C LEU A 34 1.25 -13.49 2.99
N ALA A 35 -0.05 -13.16 2.86
CA ALA A 35 -0.58 -12.51 1.68
C ALA A 35 0.03 -11.11 1.48
N TRP A 36 0.18 -10.30 2.53
CA TRP A 36 0.75 -8.94 2.41
C TRP A 36 2.26 -8.94 2.14
N THR A 37 2.97 -9.96 2.63
CA THR A 37 4.43 -10.08 2.46
C THR A 37 4.83 -10.89 1.23
N SER A 38 3.85 -11.50 0.53
CA SER A 38 4.06 -12.28 -0.67
C SER A 38 4.64 -11.42 -1.81
N PRO A 39 5.51 -12.00 -2.67
CA PRO A 39 6.02 -11.32 -3.85
C PRO A 39 4.93 -10.92 -4.85
N GLU A 40 3.81 -11.65 -4.90
CA GLU A 40 2.70 -11.37 -5.81
C GLU A 40 1.91 -10.13 -5.38
N ASN A 41 1.92 -9.82 -4.09
CA ASN A 41 1.27 -8.64 -3.52
C ASN A 41 2.18 -7.40 -3.49
N ARG A 42 3.31 -7.44 -4.22
CA ARG A 42 4.12 -6.26 -4.56
C ARG A 42 3.36 -5.35 -5.53
N GLN A 43 2.19 -4.88 -5.14
CA GLN A 43 1.71 -3.61 -5.67
C GLN A 43 2.74 -2.58 -5.25
N ILE A 44 3.52 -2.11 -6.23
CA ILE A 44 4.31 -0.90 -6.10
C ILE A 44 3.26 0.21 -5.97
N LEU A 45 2.78 0.43 -4.74
CA LEU A 45 2.06 1.64 -4.37
C LEU A 45 3.13 2.74 -4.42
N CYS A 46 3.39 3.26 -5.62
CA CYS A 46 4.21 4.43 -5.79
C CYS A 46 3.37 5.59 -5.26
N PRO A 47 3.68 6.17 -4.08
CA PRO A 47 2.90 7.29 -3.56
C PRO A 47 2.94 8.50 -4.53
N PHE A 48 3.93 8.53 -5.43
CA PHE A 48 4.04 9.49 -6.51
C PHE A 48 2.98 9.36 -7.59
N ASP A 49 2.44 8.18 -7.89
CA ASP A 49 1.51 8.02 -9.02
C ASP A 49 0.18 8.75 -8.77
N SER A 50 -0.29 8.80 -7.53
CA SER A 50 -1.55 9.46 -7.18
C SER A 50 -1.46 11.00 -7.23
N LEU A 51 -0.33 11.56 -6.79
CA LEU A 51 -0.08 13.01 -6.84
C LEU A 51 0.30 13.45 -8.26
N TRP A 52 1.12 12.65 -8.95
CA TRP A 52 1.52 12.91 -10.32
C TRP A 52 0.34 12.81 -11.28
N SER A 53 -0.53 11.79 -11.14
CA SER A 53 -1.73 11.66 -11.99
C SER A 53 -2.71 12.82 -11.81
N ARG A 54 -2.88 13.34 -10.59
CA ARG A 54 -3.70 14.54 -10.34
C ARG A 54 -3.08 15.79 -10.95
N ASN A 55 -1.79 16.00 -10.78
CA ASN A 55 -1.10 17.16 -11.35
C ASN A 55 -1.08 17.11 -12.88
N LEU A 56 -0.81 15.94 -13.46
CA LEU A 56 -0.82 15.71 -14.90
C LEU A 56 -2.23 15.93 -15.50
N ALA A 57 -3.28 15.45 -14.83
CA ALA A 57 -4.65 15.69 -15.27
C ALA A 57 -4.99 17.19 -15.26
N GLN A 58 -4.51 17.94 -14.27
CA GLN A 58 -4.69 19.40 -14.21
C GLN A 58 -3.92 20.12 -15.31
N GLU A 59 -2.69 19.71 -15.63
CA GLU A 59 -1.92 20.27 -16.74
C GLU A 59 -2.57 19.98 -18.10
N ILE A 60 -3.04 18.75 -18.34
CA ILE A 60 -3.75 18.40 -19.58
C ILE A 60 -5.00 19.27 -19.77
N VAL A 61 -5.80 19.44 -18.72
CA VAL A 61 -7.00 20.30 -18.79
C VAL A 61 -6.65 21.75 -19.05
N ARG A 62 -5.55 22.24 -18.47
CA ARG A 62 -5.07 23.61 -18.69
C ARG A 62 -4.61 23.83 -20.13
N GLU A 63 -3.84 22.89 -20.69
CA GLU A 63 -3.37 22.95 -22.07
C GLU A 63 -4.54 22.83 -23.06
N LEU A 64 -5.51 21.94 -22.83
CA LEU A 64 -6.71 21.83 -23.67
C LEU A 64 -7.56 23.11 -23.67
N ARG A 65 -7.59 23.86 -22.57
CA ARG A 65 -8.29 25.16 -22.49
C ARG A 65 -7.52 26.29 -23.15
N ASN A 66 -6.20 26.18 -23.25
CA ASN A 66 -5.33 27.18 -23.84
C ASN A 66 -5.10 26.96 -25.35
N GLN A 67 -5.64 25.90 -25.94
CA GLN A 67 -5.60 25.74 -27.39
C GLN A 67 -6.51 26.78 -28.06
N PRO A 68 -5.95 27.69 -28.89
CA PRO A 68 -6.78 28.56 -29.72
C PRO A 68 -7.48 27.71 -30.78
N SER A 69 -8.80 27.88 -30.88
CA SER A 69 -9.69 27.28 -31.88
C SER A 69 -9.27 27.59 -33.31
#